data_AF-A0A9D7P5F4-F1
#
_entry.id   AF-A0A9D7P5F4-F1
#
_cell.length_a   1.000
_cell.length_b   1.000
_cell.length_c   1.000
_cell.angle_alpha   90.00
_cell.angle_beta   90.00
_cell.angle_gamma   90.00
#
_symmetry.space_group_name_H-M   'P 1'
#
loop_
_entity.id
_entity.type
_entity.pdbx_description
1 polymer ?
#
loop_
_entity_poly.entity_id
_entity_poly.type
_entity_poly.pdbx_seq_one_letter_code
_entity_poly.pdbx_strand_id
1 'polypeptide(L)'
;MTRMSLIMLLFMRSFLAAAQVLVPFVTDDGHFMVHADGRFERLEREPPIRVIAQEGQVVYVDGQGRLKVFLQEGRRLHLLHDTPVDHLQGAGQRVAWSSGDSLYVLREGRAVLAATQVERFEVADSMIVVHDREHQSLEVLWRGQHIPIADVSLGTERPQWRSGSNVVTFLDKSSRKLFLYEAGRVTVLTDSTDVGIVATGGGVVGYWDDRADRFMVHERGKDHVVSELRPVSVKTGEGVLAFVDGIGKLRCWQGGQLHTVSNKPPTDYWVEDSLLLYVTEGNLELFGPHGTMTVESYVPERWLVNGGLLVYLNLDRELYAIELGKRKRVGNEGAIPTFDLFGNAVLYRSPSGPWTIIRKGRSALY
;
A
#
# COMPACT_ATOMS: atom_id res chain seq x y z
N MET A 1 30.05 6.10 -55.28
CA MET A 1 30.35 5.11 -54.21
C MET A 1 30.33 5.84 -52.88
N THR A 2 29.14 5.89 -52.29
CA THR A 2 28.77 6.57 -51.05
C THR A 2 29.07 5.64 -49.87
N ARG A 3 29.94 6.05 -48.95
CA ARG A 3 30.12 5.34 -47.68
C ARG A 3 29.17 5.91 -46.63
N MET A 4 28.32 5.00 -46.20
CA MET A 4 27.16 5.12 -45.34
C MET A 4 27.57 5.19 -43.86
N SER A 5 26.86 6.00 -43.10
CA SER A 5 26.88 6.12 -41.64
C SER A 5 26.73 4.79 -40.90
N LEU A 6 27.31 4.67 -39.70
CA LEU A 6 26.56 4.19 -38.54
C LEU A 6 27.19 4.67 -37.23
N ILE A 7 26.58 5.70 -36.65
CA ILE A 7 26.79 6.14 -35.27
C ILE A 7 26.22 5.03 -34.37
N MET A 8 27.10 4.35 -33.65
CA MET A 8 26.76 3.39 -32.60
C MET A 8 26.25 4.18 -31.38
N LEU A 9 24.96 4.54 -31.40
CA LEU A 9 24.26 5.08 -30.23
C LEU A 9 24.06 3.91 -29.26
N LEU A 10 24.95 3.80 -28.27
CA LEU A 10 24.73 2.99 -27.08
C LEU A 10 23.51 3.56 -26.35
N PHE A 11 22.32 3.02 -26.64
CA PHE A 11 21.20 3.09 -25.72
C PHE A 11 21.56 2.25 -24.50
N MET A 12 22.29 2.83 -23.55
CA MET A 12 22.21 2.42 -22.15
C MET A 12 20.77 2.71 -21.70
N ARG A 13 19.86 1.78 -21.99
CA ARG A 13 18.69 1.60 -21.14
C ARG A 13 19.25 1.10 -19.81
N SER A 14 19.49 2.04 -18.89
CA SER A 14 19.57 1.73 -17.47
C SER A 14 18.27 1.03 -17.11
N PHE A 15 18.28 -0.31 -17.16
CA PHE A 15 17.38 -1.10 -16.37
C PHE A 15 17.73 -0.75 -14.93
N LEU A 16 17.01 0.22 -14.36
CA LEU A 16 16.77 0.23 -12.93
C LEU A 16 16.09 -1.11 -12.67
N ALA A 17 16.88 -2.11 -12.31
CA ALA A 17 16.35 -3.31 -11.72
C ALA A 17 15.65 -2.83 -10.45
N ALA A 18 14.33 -2.75 -10.49
CA ALA A 18 13.51 -2.57 -9.30
C ALA A 18 14.04 -3.55 -8.25
N ALA A 19 14.43 -3.02 -7.09
CA ALA A 19 15.00 -3.84 -6.04
C ALA A 19 13.93 -4.86 -5.63
N GLN A 20 14.32 -6.02 -5.14
CA GLN A 20 13.30 -6.98 -4.73
C GLN A 20 12.82 -6.61 -3.33
N VAL A 21 11.55 -6.85 -3.01
CA VAL A 21 11.13 -6.84 -1.60
C VAL A 21 11.83 -7.99 -0.89
N LEU A 22 12.59 -7.71 0.16
CA LEU A 22 13.29 -8.73 0.94
C LEU A 22 12.28 -9.52 1.79
N VAL A 23 12.61 -10.76 2.12
CA VAL A 23 11.73 -11.64 2.91
C VAL A 23 12.34 -11.83 4.30
N PRO A 24 11.94 -11.04 5.31
CA PRO A 24 12.34 -11.27 6.69
C PRO A 24 11.55 -12.44 7.30
N PHE A 25 12.19 -13.20 8.18
CA PHE A 25 11.54 -14.25 8.96
C PHE A 25 12.33 -14.55 10.23
N VAL A 26 11.67 -15.20 11.18
CA VAL A 26 12.31 -15.69 12.42
C VAL A 26 12.33 -17.20 12.36
N THR A 27 13.49 -17.78 12.59
CA THR A 27 13.69 -19.23 12.59
C THR A 27 13.17 -19.87 13.87
N ASP A 28 13.05 -21.20 13.88
CA ASP A 28 12.55 -21.96 15.03
C ASP A 28 13.47 -21.82 16.27
N ASP A 29 14.77 -21.57 16.05
CA ASP A 29 15.77 -21.26 17.09
C ASP A 29 15.84 -19.76 17.46
N GLY A 30 14.96 -18.93 16.90
CA GLY A 30 14.76 -17.53 17.29
C GLY A 30 15.68 -16.53 16.60
N HIS A 31 16.44 -16.92 15.58
CA HIS A 31 17.29 -16.01 14.82
C HIS A 31 16.48 -15.20 13.81
N PHE A 32 16.78 -13.90 13.73
CA PHE A 32 16.18 -13.03 12.73
C PHE A 32 16.96 -13.14 11.42
N MET A 33 16.28 -13.62 10.39
CA MET A 33 16.83 -13.89 9.08
C MET A 33 16.18 -12.98 8.04
N VAL A 34 16.92 -12.72 6.96
CA VAL A 34 16.39 -12.13 5.74
C VAL A 34 16.83 -12.96 4.54
N HIS A 35 15.93 -13.19 3.60
CA HIS A 35 16.27 -13.73 2.29
C HIS A 35 16.35 -12.61 1.25
N ALA A 36 17.56 -12.39 0.74
CA ALA A 36 17.90 -11.37 -0.24
C ALA A 36 18.82 -11.97 -1.31
N ASP A 37 18.50 -11.75 -2.59
CA ASP A 37 19.27 -12.18 -3.76
C ASP A 37 19.62 -13.66 -3.79
N GLY A 38 18.68 -14.50 -3.37
CA GLY A 38 18.85 -15.96 -3.33
C GLY A 38 19.71 -16.45 -2.16
N ARG A 39 19.99 -15.59 -1.17
CA ARG A 39 20.81 -15.92 0.00
C ARG A 39 20.03 -15.65 1.28
N PHE A 40 20.27 -16.49 2.28
CA PHE A 40 19.81 -16.28 3.65
C PHE A 40 20.90 -15.54 4.43
N GLU A 41 20.52 -14.45 5.08
CA GLU A 41 21.40 -13.65 5.92
C GLU A 41 20.82 -13.54 7.32
N ARG A 42 21.63 -13.85 8.33
CA ARG A 42 21.25 -13.62 9.73
C ARG A 42 21.54 -12.18 10.09
N LEU A 43 20.50 -11.44 10.45
CA LEU A 43 20.60 -10.05 10.87
C LEU A 43 20.75 -9.93 12.40
N GLU A 44 20.00 -10.71 13.16
CA GLU A 44 20.06 -10.71 14.64
C GLU A 44 20.03 -12.13 15.21
N ARG A 45 20.54 -12.26 16.44
CA ARG A 45 20.44 -13.51 17.20
C ARG A 45 19.09 -13.70 17.89
N GLU A 46 18.37 -12.61 18.10
CA GLU A 46 17.08 -12.58 18.79
C GLU A 46 15.99 -12.05 17.83
N PRO A 47 14.71 -12.40 18.06
CA PRO A 47 13.62 -11.88 17.26
C PRO A 47 13.50 -10.35 17.38
N PRO A 48 13.19 -9.65 16.29
CA PRO A 48 12.92 -8.21 16.35
C PRO A 48 11.56 -7.96 16.99
N ILE A 49 11.41 -6.79 17.62
CA ILE A 49 10.14 -6.33 18.18
C ILE A 49 9.18 -5.95 17.05
N ARG A 50 9.70 -5.33 15.99
CA ARG A 50 8.91 -4.84 14.84
C ARG A 50 9.73 -4.93 13.56
N VAL A 51 9.08 -5.23 12.44
CA VAL A 51 9.72 -5.35 11.12
C VAL A 51 8.84 -4.69 10.05
N ILE A 52 9.48 -3.93 9.15
CA ILE A 52 8.90 -3.41 7.92
C ILE A 52 9.79 -3.89 6.77
N ALA A 53 9.21 -4.70 5.88
CA ALA A 53 9.84 -5.16 4.65
C ALA A 53 9.33 -4.34 3.48
N GLN A 54 10.25 -3.79 2.69
CA GLN A 54 9.95 -2.96 1.53
C GLN A 54 10.88 -3.30 0.38
N GLU A 55 10.65 -2.66 -0.77
CA GLU A 55 11.52 -2.79 -1.92
C GLU A 55 12.96 -2.37 -1.56
N GLY A 56 13.91 -3.29 -1.67
CA GLY A 56 15.34 -3.02 -1.44
C GLY A 56 15.78 -2.83 0.02
N GLN A 57 14.88 -2.88 1.00
CA GLN A 57 15.24 -2.71 2.42
C GLN A 57 14.37 -3.48 3.42
N VAL A 58 14.95 -3.80 4.57
CA VAL A 58 14.23 -4.22 5.79
C VAL A 58 14.58 -3.28 6.92
N VAL A 59 13.58 -2.61 7.47
CA VAL A 59 13.72 -1.77 8.67
C VAL A 59 13.12 -2.51 9.85
N TYR A 60 13.84 -2.58 10.97
CA TYR A 60 13.37 -3.30 12.14
C TYR A 60 13.84 -2.68 13.45
N VAL A 61 13.08 -2.96 14.51
CA VAL A 61 13.42 -2.61 15.89
C VAL A 61 13.92 -3.90 16.56
N ASP A 62 15.16 -3.90 17.04
CA ASP A 62 15.74 -5.07 17.70
C ASP A 62 15.23 -5.24 19.15
N GLY A 63 15.61 -6.34 19.82
CA GLY A 63 15.20 -6.62 21.20
C GLY A 63 15.64 -5.58 22.24
N GLN A 64 16.57 -4.68 21.89
CA GLN A 64 17.01 -3.57 22.76
C GLN A 64 16.27 -2.26 22.44
N GLY A 65 15.32 -2.27 21.50
CA GLY A 65 14.59 -1.10 21.07
C GLY A 65 15.32 -0.25 20.02
N ARG A 66 16.49 -0.68 19.54
CA ARG A 66 17.26 0.09 18.55
C ARG A 66 16.67 -0.09 17.16
N LEU A 67 16.57 1.01 16.41
CA LEU A 67 16.10 1.00 15.04
C LEU A 67 17.27 0.75 14.08
N LYS A 68 17.14 -0.24 13.21
CA LYS A 68 18.14 -0.62 12.21
C LYS A 68 17.52 -0.77 10.84
N VAL A 69 18.34 -0.62 9.80
CA VAL A 69 17.98 -0.94 8.42
C VAL A 69 19.02 -1.84 7.78
N PHE A 70 18.56 -2.91 7.16
CA PHE A 70 19.34 -3.70 6.22
C PHE A 70 19.00 -3.26 4.80
N LEU A 71 20.00 -2.79 4.06
CA LEU A 71 19.88 -2.43 2.65
C LEU A 71 20.36 -3.58 1.78
N GLN A 72 19.54 -3.96 0.79
CA GLN A 72 19.93 -4.95 -0.21
C GLN A 72 21.15 -4.47 -0.99
N GLU A 73 21.18 -3.19 -1.38
CA GLU A 73 22.32 -2.59 -2.05
C GLU A 73 23.53 -2.56 -1.12
N GLY A 74 24.64 -3.17 -1.56
CA GLY A 74 25.85 -3.27 -0.77
C GLY A 74 25.77 -4.22 0.43
N ARG A 75 24.59 -4.82 0.71
CA ARG A 75 24.33 -5.77 1.81
C ARG A 75 24.81 -5.23 3.16
N ARG A 76 24.32 -4.04 3.51
CA ARG A 76 24.79 -3.29 4.69
C ARG A 76 23.70 -3.17 5.73
N LEU A 77 24.08 -3.42 6.98
CA LEU A 77 23.27 -3.14 8.16
C LEU A 77 23.68 -1.80 8.76
N HIS A 78 22.73 -0.91 8.94
CA HIS A 78 22.93 0.42 9.53
C HIS A 78 22.10 0.56 10.80
N LEU A 79 22.72 1.15 11.83
CA LEU A 79 22.00 1.66 13.00
C LEU A 79 21.41 3.02 12.65
N LEU A 80 20.10 3.17 12.75
CA LEU A 80 19.38 4.41 12.47
C LEU A 80 19.12 5.21 13.75
N HIS A 81 18.76 4.51 14.82
CA HIS A 81 18.43 5.12 16.11
C HIS A 81 18.85 4.18 17.24
N ASP A 82 19.56 4.68 18.24
CA ASP A 82 20.10 3.89 19.35
C ASP A 82 19.20 3.86 20.59
N THR A 83 18.13 4.66 20.60
CA THR A 83 17.07 4.63 21.61
C THR A 83 15.77 4.04 21.05
N PRO A 84 14.85 3.59 21.92
CA PRO A 84 13.50 3.22 21.50
C PRO A 84 12.82 4.31 20.67
N VAL A 85 12.07 3.89 19.65
CA VAL A 85 11.26 4.74 18.78
C VAL A 85 9.78 4.58 19.12
N ASP A 86 9.03 5.68 19.09
CA ASP A 86 7.63 5.70 19.54
C ASP A 86 6.69 5.14 18.46
N HIS A 87 6.86 5.63 17.24
CA HIS A 87 6.10 5.20 16.08
C HIS A 87 7.03 4.93 14.91
N LEU A 88 6.71 3.91 14.11
CA LEU A 88 7.46 3.53 12.91
C LEU A 88 6.42 3.13 11.87
N GLN A 89 6.48 3.74 10.69
CA GLN A 89 5.59 3.47 9.57
C GLN A 89 6.40 3.40 8.28
N GLY A 90 5.87 2.69 7.30
CA GLY A 90 6.46 2.65 5.97
C GLY A 90 5.44 2.32 4.90
N ALA A 91 5.62 2.93 3.73
CA ALA A 91 4.85 2.70 2.51
C ALA A 91 5.78 2.84 1.30
N GLY A 92 5.65 1.96 0.31
CA GLY A 92 6.57 1.89 -0.84
C GLY A 92 8.03 1.73 -0.40
N GLN A 93 8.88 2.71 -0.74
CA GLN A 93 10.29 2.78 -0.31
C GLN A 93 10.53 3.78 0.83
N ARG A 94 9.47 4.39 1.36
CA ARG A 94 9.57 5.40 2.42
C ARG A 94 9.38 4.74 3.77
N VAL A 95 10.23 5.15 4.71
CA VAL A 95 10.12 4.82 6.11
C VAL A 95 10.31 6.08 6.92
N ALA A 96 9.43 6.27 7.90
CA ALA A 96 9.52 7.37 8.84
C ALA A 96 9.20 6.87 10.25
N TRP A 97 9.80 7.53 11.24
CA TRP A 97 9.60 7.21 12.64
C TRP A 97 9.67 8.46 13.50
N SER A 98 9.00 8.42 14.64
CA SER A 98 9.10 9.47 15.66
C SER A 98 9.96 9.02 16.83
N SER A 99 10.69 9.97 17.39
CA SER A 99 11.36 9.85 18.68
C SER A 99 11.16 11.16 19.42
N GLY A 100 10.35 11.14 20.48
CA GLY A 100 9.85 12.36 21.11
C GLY A 100 8.96 13.16 20.16
N ASP A 101 9.22 14.45 20.04
CA ASP A 101 8.51 15.37 19.12
C ASP A 101 9.15 15.46 17.73
N SER A 102 10.21 14.69 17.48
CA SER A 102 10.98 14.73 16.25
C SER A 102 10.59 13.59 15.31
N LEU A 103 10.33 13.94 14.05
CA LEU A 103 10.07 12.99 12.96
C LEU A 103 11.33 12.82 12.13
N TYR A 104 11.72 11.57 11.93
CA TYR A 104 12.85 11.18 11.11
C TYR A 104 12.38 10.39 9.88
N VAL A 105 13.13 10.52 8.80
CA VAL A 105 12.93 9.74 7.57
C VAL A 105 14.20 9.00 7.20
N LEU A 106 14.02 7.82 6.63
CA LEU A 106 15.13 7.06 6.06
C LEU A 106 15.51 7.67 4.71
N ARG A 107 16.77 8.06 4.56
CA ARG A 107 17.37 8.42 3.26
C ARG A 107 18.73 7.77 3.12
N GLU A 108 18.91 6.95 2.10
CA GLU A 108 20.20 6.33 1.75
C GLU A 108 20.88 5.63 2.97
N GLY A 109 20.10 4.88 3.76
CA GLY A 109 20.61 4.16 4.93
C GLY A 109 20.88 5.03 6.16
N ARG A 110 20.44 6.29 6.16
CA ARG A 110 20.63 7.24 7.26
C ARG A 110 19.33 7.80 7.77
N ALA A 111 19.32 8.10 9.07
CA ALA A 111 18.29 8.91 9.71
C ALA A 111 18.48 10.37 9.33
N VAL A 112 17.42 10.99 8.79
CA VAL A 112 17.38 12.42 8.50
C VAL A 112 16.22 13.03 9.27
N LEU A 113 16.49 14.03 10.10
CA LEU A 113 15.43 14.81 10.75
C LEU A 113 14.60 15.50 9.68
N ALA A 114 13.30 15.21 9.66
CA ALA A 114 12.36 15.72 8.67
C ALA A 114 11.48 16.85 9.25
N ALA A 115 11.07 16.73 10.50
CA ALA A 115 10.27 17.75 11.18
C ALA A 115 10.45 17.63 12.70
N THR A 116 10.14 18.71 13.41
CA THR A 116 10.05 18.78 14.87
C THR A 116 8.65 19.16 15.29
N GLN A 117 8.31 19.06 16.58
CA GLN A 117 6.97 19.35 17.10
C GLN A 117 5.86 18.54 16.39
N VAL A 118 6.18 17.34 15.92
CA VAL A 118 5.23 16.46 15.24
C VAL A 118 4.33 15.79 16.26
N GLU A 119 3.04 16.03 16.16
CA GLU A 119 2.07 15.32 16.99
C GLU A 119 1.68 13.96 16.38
N ARG A 120 1.48 13.93 15.06
CA ARG A 120 1.08 12.72 14.33
C ARG A 120 1.60 12.79 12.90
N PHE A 121 1.91 11.62 12.34
CA PHE A 121 2.26 11.49 10.93
C PHE A 121 1.65 10.23 10.30
N GLU A 122 1.58 10.25 8.97
CA GLU A 122 1.17 9.12 8.14
C GLU A 122 2.10 9.01 6.92
N VAL A 123 2.68 7.84 6.70
CA VAL A 123 3.57 7.58 5.55
C VAL A 123 2.77 6.99 4.40
N ALA A 124 2.84 7.63 3.24
CA ALA A 124 2.35 7.13 1.97
C ALA A 124 3.52 6.90 1.00
N ASP A 125 3.31 6.21 -0.12
CA ASP A 125 4.36 5.86 -1.07
C ASP A 125 5.17 7.07 -1.56
N SER A 126 4.49 8.19 -1.84
CA SER A 126 5.13 9.37 -2.43
C SER A 126 5.34 10.54 -1.46
N MET A 127 4.77 10.49 -0.26
CA MET A 127 4.73 11.63 0.66
C MET A 127 4.55 11.21 2.13
N ILE A 128 4.72 12.15 3.05
CA ILE A 128 4.38 11.97 4.47
C ILE A 128 3.46 13.10 4.87
N VAL A 129 2.32 12.77 5.47
CA VAL A 129 1.40 13.77 6.03
C VAL A 129 1.77 13.99 7.48
N VAL A 130 1.91 15.23 7.91
CA VAL A 130 2.38 15.63 9.23
C VAL A 130 1.40 16.61 9.85
N HIS A 131 1.05 16.39 11.11
CA HIS A 131 0.38 17.38 11.93
C HIS A 131 1.41 18.07 12.82
N ASP A 132 1.74 19.32 12.48
CA ASP A 132 2.70 20.16 13.19
C ASP A 132 2.00 20.91 14.33
N ARG A 133 2.49 20.71 15.56
CA ARG A 133 1.92 21.32 16.77
C ARG A 133 2.31 22.78 16.94
N GLU A 134 3.50 23.17 16.50
CA GLU A 134 4.04 24.53 16.65
C GLU A 134 3.39 25.48 15.65
N HIS A 135 3.39 25.10 14.37
CA HIS A 135 2.76 25.88 13.31
C HIS A 135 1.26 25.70 13.25
N GLN A 136 0.73 24.74 14.03
CA GLN A 136 -0.69 24.44 14.04
C GLN A 136 -1.21 24.15 12.65
N SER A 137 -0.51 23.29 11.90
CA SER A 137 -0.76 23.07 10.48
C SER A 137 -0.80 21.58 10.15
N LEU A 138 -1.59 21.23 9.14
CA LEU A 138 -1.47 19.97 8.44
C LEU A 138 -0.55 20.21 7.23
N GLU A 139 0.52 19.45 7.16
CA GLU A 139 1.56 19.57 6.14
C GLU A 139 1.74 18.27 5.36
N VAL A 140 2.18 18.41 4.12
CA VAL A 140 2.67 17.30 3.31
C VAL A 140 4.15 17.48 3.03
N LEU A 141 4.94 16.51 3.48
CA LEU A 141 6.34 16.37 3.11
C LEU A 141 6.42 15.66 1.75
N TRP A 142 6.70 16.42 0.71
CA TRP A 142 6.79 15.89 -0.66
C TRP A 142 8.05 16.39 -1.35
N ARG A 143 8.84 15.47 -1.90
CA ARG A 143 10.13 15.77 -2.55
C ARG A 143 11.09 16.61 -1.68
N GLY A 144 11.03 16.43 -0.36
CA GLY A 144 11.86 17.15 0.60
C GLY A 144 11.41 18.58 0.90
N GLN A 145 10.24 18.99 0.41
CA GLN A 145 9.62 20.26 0.74
C GLN A 145 8.48 20.04 1.74
N HIS A 146 8.30 21.02 2.63
CA HIS A 146 7.12 21.13 3.49
C HIS A 146 6.07 21.96 2.74
N ILE A 147 4.88 21.40 2.59
CA ILE A 147 3.77 22.07 1.93
C ILE A 147 2.61 22.12 2.93
N PRO A 148 2.34 23.28 3.54
CA PRO A 148 1.15 23.47 4.36
C PRO A 148 -0.10 23.29 3.49
N ILE A 149 -1.02 22.42 3.93
CA ILE A 149 -2.27 22.13 3.22
C ILE A 149 -3.51 22.58 3.98
N ALA A 150 -3.43 22.72 5.30
CA ALA A 150 -4.50 23.28 6.12
C ALA A 150 -3.96 23.89 7.42
N ASP A 151 -4.66 24.90 7.94
CA ASP A 151 -4.44 25.43 9.28
C ASP A 151 -5.31 24.65 10.29
N VAL A 152 -4.72 24.30 11.44
CA VAL A 152 -5.32 23.55 12.54
C VAL A 152 -5.32 24.40 13.81
N SER A 153 -6.25 25.35 13.86
CA SER A 153 -6.37 26.29 14.97
C SER A 153 -6.56 25.60 16.33
N LEU A 154 -6.10 26.26 17.40
CA LEU A 154 -6.22 25.75 18.76
C LEU A 154 -7.72 25.75 19.14
N GLY A 155 -8.23 24.60 19.57
CA GLY A 155 -9.63 24.46 20.00
C GLY A 155 -10.64 24.18 18.87
N THR A 156 -10.21 24.10 17.61
CA THR A 156 -11.06 23.59 16.52
C THR A 156 -10.99 22.06 16.46
N GLU A 157 -12.03 21.44 15.89
CA GLU A 157 -11.94 20.03 15.55
C GLU A 157 -10.78 19.83 14.54
N ARG A 158 -9.87 18.90 14.85
CA ARG A 158 -8.72 18.61 13.99
C ARG A 158 -9.20 18.19 12.60
N PRO A 159 -8.51 18.59 11.51
CA PRO A 159 -8.84 18.12 10.18
C PRO A 159 -8.88 16.60 10.19
N GLN A 160 -9.96 16.04 9.69
CA GLN A 160 -10.02 14.61 9.41
C GLN A 160 -9.43 14.44 8.02
N TRP A 161 -8.25 13.83 7.95
CA TRP A 161 -7.61 13.50 6.69
C TRP A 161 -7.62 11.99 6.43
N ARG A 162 -7.51 11.65 5.16
CA ARG A 162 -7.22 10.30 4.68
C ARG A 162 -6.16 10.40 3.60
N SER A 163 -5.20 9.49 3.62
CA SER A 163 -4.12 9.46 2.64
C SER A 163 -4.28 8.22 1.76
N GLY A 164 -4.12 8.40 0.46
CA GLY A 164 -3.74 7.34 -0.46
C GLY A 164 -2.23 7.42 -0.74
N SER A 165 -1.74 6.59 -1.64
CA SER A 165 -0.30 6.52 -1.98
C SER A 165 0.31 7.84 -2.46
N ASN A 166 -0.49 8.72 -3.05
CA ASN A 166 -0.06 9.99 -3.63
C ASN A 166 -1.05 11.15 -3.54
N VAL A 167 -2.15 10.96 -2.78
CA VAL A 167 -3.20 11.97 -2.62
C VAL A 167 -3.63 12.06 -1.16
N VAL A 168 -3.98 13.25 -0.71
CA VAL A 168 -4.56 13.45 0.64
C VAL A 168 -5.88 14.16 0.48
N THR A 169 -6.92 13.60 1.08
CA THR A 169 -8.20 14.31 1.24
C THR A 169 -8.33 14.79 2.66
N PHE A 170 -8.82 16.01 2.86
CA PHE A 170 -9.12 16.53 4.19
C PHE A 170 -10.37 17.39 4.16
N LEU A 171 -11.16 17.28 5.22
CA LEU A 171 -12.41 18.03 5.38
C LEU A 171 -12.17 19.23 6.30
N ASP A 172 -12.40 20.43 5.78
CA ASP A 172 -12.58 21.62 6.61
C ASP A 172 -14.07 21.71 7.00
N LYS A 173 -14.35 21.37 8.25
CA LYS A 173 -15.72 21.40 8.78
C LYS A 173 -16.27 22.81 8.94
N SER A 174 -15.42 23.83 9.09
CA SER A 174 -15.87 25.21 9.28
C SER A 174 -16.43 25.79 7.96
N SER A 175 -15.75 25.49 6.85
CA SER A 175 -16.13 25.92 5.51
C SER A 175 -16.98 24.90 4.76
N ARG A 176 -17.15 23.69 5.31
CA ARG A 176 -17.84 22.54 4.70
C ARG A 176 -17.25 22.15 3.34
N LYS A 177 -15.93 22.27 3.20
CA LYS A 177 -15.20 21.98 1.97
C LYS A 177 -14.38 20.71 2.09
N LEU A 178 -14.48 19.85 1.09
CA LEU A 178 -13.55 18.74 0.90
C LEU A 178 -12.41 19.20 0.01
N PHE A 179 -11.19 19.08 0.52
CA PHE A 179 -9.99 19.41 -0.22
C PHE A 179 -9.24 18.14 -0.66
N LEU A 180 -8.50 18.29 -1.75
CA LEU A 180 -7.56 17.30 -2.27
C LEU A 180 -6.19 17.94 -2.39
N TYR A 181 -5.18 17.31 -1.82
CA TYR A 181 -3.79 17.50 -2.20
C TYR A 181 -3.39 16.44 -3.22
N GLU A 182 -2.90 16.87 -4.39
CA GLU A 182 -2.30 16.01 -5.42
C GLU A 182 -1.12 16.72 -6.07
N ALA A 183 0.04 16.04 -6.14
CA ALA A 183 1.23 16.51 -6.86
C ALA A 183 1.66 17.96 -6.56
N GLY A 184 1.60 18.38 -5.29
CA GLY A 184 2.01 19.72 -4.84
C GLY A 184 0.94 20.80 -4.95
N ARG A 185 -0.31 20.45 -5.31
CA ARG A 185 -1.42 21.40 -5.42
C ARG A 185 -2.55 20.99 -4.50
N VAL A 186 -3.17 21.99 -3.87
CA VAL A 186 -4.42 21.83 -3.13
C VAL A 186 -5.57 22.34 -3.98
N THR A 187 -6.60 21.52 -4.16
CA THR A 187 -7.84 21.86 -4.87
C THR A 187 -9.05 21.58 -3.98
N VAL A 188 -10.16 22.25 -4.27
CA VAL A 188 -11.46 21.97 -3.63
C VAL A 188 -12.19 20.95 -4.51
N LEU A 189 -12.55 19.79 -3.95
CA LEU A 189 -13.34 18.77 -4.66
C LEU A 189 -14.84 19.10 -4.64
N THR A 190 -15.34 19.58 -3.51
CA THR A 190 -16.72 20.09 -3.37
C THR A 190 -16.79 21.13 -2.26
N ASP A 191 -17.64 22.14 -2.45
CA ASP A 191 -17.88 23.25 -1.53
C ASP A 191 -19.17 23.11 -0.70
N SER A 192 -19.76 21.91 -0.75
CA SER A 192 -20.95 21.55 0.00
C SER A 192 -20.80 20.12 0.48
N THR A 193 -20.11 19.92 1.60
CA THR A 193 -20.10 18.60 2.22
C THR A 193 -20.26 18.67 3.73
N ASP A 194 -21.29 18.01 4.25
CA ASP A 194 -21.37 17.64 5.67
C ASP A 194 -20.91 16.20 5.81
N VAL A 195 -19.66 15.99 6.25
CA VAL A 195 -19.06 14.66 6.55
C VAL A 195 -19.58 13.59 5.57
N GLY A 196 -19.33 13.84 4.29
CA GLY A 196 -19.86 13.03 3.19
C GLY A 196 -19.17 11.68 3.04
N ILE A 197 -19.66 10.90 2.08
CA ILE A 197 -18.96 9.71 1.61
C ILE A 197 -17.67 10.17 0.92
N VAL A 198 -16.52 9.85 1.51
CA VAL A 198 -15.20 10.06 0.91
C VAL A 198 -14.35 8.80 1.07
N ALA A 199 -13.73 8.38 -0.03
CA ALA A 199 -12.77 7.29 -0.06
C ALA A 199 -11.55 7.70 -0.87
N THR A 200 -10.38 7.47 -0.28
CA THR A 200 -9.10 7.99 -0.77
C THR A 200 -8.18 6.81 -0.99
N GLY A 201 -7.81 6.57 -2.25
CA GLY A 201 -6.88 5.51 -2.66
C GLY A 201 -5.67 6.07 -3.40
N GLY A 202 -4.80 5.22 -3.90
CA GLY A 202 -3.67 5.63 -4.74
C GLY A 202 -4.14 6.14 -6.10
N GLY A 203 -4.06 7.45 -6.31
CA GLY A 203 -4.39 8.12 -7.58
C GLY A 203 -5.88 8.21 -7.91
N VAL A 204 -6.75 7.77 -7.01
CA VAL A 204 -8.21 7.82 -7.18
C VAL A 204 -8.89 8.24 -5.89
N VAL A 205 -9.85 9.15 -5.99
CA VAL A 205 -10.67 9.60 -4.87
C VAL A 205 -12.13 9.54 -5.27
N GLY A 206 -12.96 8.88 -4.46
CA GLY A 206 -14.41 8.94 -4.61
C GLY A 206 -15.00 9.84 -3.56
N TYR A 207 -15.92 10.68 -3.97
CA TYR A 207 -16.62 11.57 -3.07
C TYR A 207 -18.05 11.81 -3.51
N TRP A 208 -18.92 12.04 -2.55
CA TRP A 208 -20.28 12.49 -2.82
C TRP A 208 -20.32 14.02 -2.84
N ASP A 209 -20.81 14.58 -3.94
CA ASP A 209 -21.00 16.02 -4.09
C ASP A 209 -22.46 16.38 -3.76
N ASP A 210 -22.69 16.93 -2.56
CA ASP A 210 -24.06 17.22 -2.09
C ASP A 210 -24.76 18.29 -2.95
N ARG A 211 -24.01 19.19 -3.60
CA ARG A 211 -24.59 20.24 -4.46
C ARG A 211 -25.02 19.69 -5.81
N ALA A 212 -24.22 18.80 -6.38
CA ALA A 212 -24.53 18.15 -7.64
C ALA A 212 -25.51 16.98 -7.48
N ASP A 213 -25.69 16.47 -6.26
CA ASP A 213 -26.44 15.25 -5.92
C ASP A 213 -25.89 14.04 -6.71
N ARG A 214 -24.56 13.95 -6.80
CA ARG A 214 -23.86 12.96 -7.61
C ARG A 214 -22.67 12.36 -6.88
N PHE A 215 -22.42 11.09 -7.17
CA PHE A 215 -21.20 10.42 -6.75
C PHE A 215 -20.13 10.62 -7.83
N MET A 216 -19.02 11.19 -7.39
CA MET A 216 -17.92 11.64 -8.23
C MET A 216 -16.69 10.78 -7.99
N VAL A 217 -15.87 10.64 -9.03
CA VAL A 217 -14.52 10.11 -8.96
C VAL A 217 -13.56 11.15 -9.50
N HIS A 218 -12.56 11.48 -8.71
CA HIS A 218 -11.39 12.22 -9.14
C HIS A 218 -10.26 11.25 -9.49
N GLU A 219 -9.73 11.32 -10.71
CA GLU A 219 -8.56 10.56 -11.15
C GLU A 219 -7.70 11.43 -12.07
N ARG A 220 -6.41 11.60 -11.74
CA ARG A 220 -5.40 12.33 -12.56
C ARG A 220 -5.86 13.74 -12.94
N GLY A 221 -6.35 14.52 -11.98
CA GLY A 221 -6.79 15.90 -12.19
C GLY A 221 -8.12 16.06 -12.95
N LYS A 222 -8.90 14.98 -13.10
CA LYS A 222 -10.22 15.01 -13.77
C LYS A 222 -11.30 14.42 -12.87
N ASP A 223 -12.46 15.07 -12.87
CA ASP A 223 -13.65 14.61 -12.18
C ASP A 223 -14.62 13.92 -13.14
N HIS A 224 -15.17 12.80 -12.69
CA HIS A 224 -16.10 11.97 -13.44
C HIS A 224 -17.32 11.68 -12.58
N VAL A 225 -18.51 11.89 -13.14
CA VAL A 225 -19.75 11.41 -12.53
C VAL A 225 -19.83 9.90 -12.72
N VAL A 226 -19.95 9.13 -11.63
CA VAL A 226 -20.05 7.67 -11.68
C VAL A 226 -21.41 7.12 -11.23
N SER A 227 -22.19 7.94 -10.53
CA SER A 227 -23.57 7.61 -10.14
C SER A 227 -24.37 8.87 -9.85
N GLU A 228 -25.63 8.88 -10.27
CA GLU A 228 -26.65 9.89 -9.88
C GLU A 228 -27.30 9.55 -8.52
N LEU A 229 -26.93 8.42 -7.93
CA LEU A 229 -27.44 7.95 -6.64
C LEU A 229 -26.31 7.85 -5.62
N ARG A 230 -26.61 8.25 -4.39
CA ARG A 230 -25.69 8.12 -3.26
C ARG A 230 -25.32 6.65 -3.05
N PRO A 231 -24.02 6.30 -3.04
CA PRO A 231 -23.62 4.92 -2.85
C PRO A 231 -23.92 4.47 -1.42
N VAL A 232 -24.24 3.18 -1.28
CA VAL A 232 -24.45 2.53 0.03
C VAL A 232 -23.12 2.35 0.76
N SER A 233 -22.07 2.04 0.01
CA SER A 233 -20.71 1.90 0.53
C SER A 233 -19.69 2.15 -0.59
N VAL A 234 -18.49 2.54 -0.20
CA VAL A 234 -17.36 2.77 -1.11
C VAL A 234 -16.07 2.26 -0.45
N LYS A 235 -15.19 1.67 -1.25
CA LYS A 235 -13.81 1.31 -0.88
C LYS A 235 -12.86 1.68 -2.02
N THR A 236 -11.63 2.01 -1.67
CA THR A 236 -10.58 2.46 -2.61
C THR A 236 -9.27 1.74 -2.34
N GLY A 237 -8.49 1.58 -3.40
CA GLY A 237 -7.12 1.07 -3.35
C GLY A 237 -6.24 1.79 -4.39
N GLU A 238 -5.26 1.10 -4.96
CA GLU A 238 -4.36 1.61 -5.97
C GLU A 238 -5.03 1.66 -7.35
N GLY A 239 -5.48 2.86 -7.75
CA GLY A 239 -6.14 3.12 -9.04
C GLY A 239 -7.51 2.44 -9.19
N VAL A 240 -8.07 1.95 -8.08
CA VAL A 240 -9.35 1.24 -8.05
C VAL A 240 -10.28 1.88 -7.03
N LEU A 241 -11.52 2.11 -7.46
CA LEU A 241 -12.60 2.51 -6.59
C LEU A 241 -13.80 1.61 -6.81
N ALA A 242 -14.23 0.89 -5.77
CA ALA A 242 -15.42 0.04 -5.82
C ALA A 242 -16.51 0.59 -4.91
N PHE A 243 -17.76 0.47 -5.35
CA PHE A 243 -18.90 0.94 -4.58
C PHE A 243 -20.15 0.14 -4.89
N VAL A 244 -21.04 0.05 -3.90
CA VAL A 244 -22.41 -0.44 -4.10
C VAL A 244 -23.30 0.76 -4.34
N ASP A 245 -23.91 0.84 -5.52
CA ASP A 245 -24.79 1.95 -5.89
C ASP A 245 -26.13 1.92 -5.12
N GLY A 246 -26.92 2.99 -5.25
CA GLY A 246 -28.21 3.11 -4.53
C GLY A 246 -29.27 2.07 -4.90
N ILE A 247 -29.07 1.29 -5.98
CA ILE A 247 -29.94 0.19 -6.39
C ILE A 247 -29.31 -1.20 -6.12
N GLY A 248 -28.19 -1.23 -5.41
CA GLY A 248 -27.54 -2.46 -4.96
C GLY A 248 -26.59 -3.10 -5.96
N LYS A 249 -26.23 -2.48 -7.08
CA LYS A 249 -25.22 -3.03 -8.00
C LYS A 249 -23.82 -2.73 -7.49
N LEU A 250 -22.92 -3.72 -7.58
CA LEU A 250 -21.50 -3.49 -7.36
C LEU A 250 -20.88 -2.89 -8.63
N ARG A 251 -20.31 -1.70 -8.51
CA ARG A 251 -19.59 -1.00 -9.58
C ARG A 251 -18.14 -0.79 -9.20
N CYS A 252 -17.30 -0.66 -10.21
CA CYS A 252 -15.88 -0.42 -10.06
C CYS A 252 -15.40 0.60 -11.09
N TRP A 253 -14.74 1.66 -10.63
CA TRP A 253 -13.95 2.54 -11.48
C TRP A 253 -12.50 2.04 -11.50
N GLN A 254 -12.00 1.69 -12.69
CA GLN A 254 -10.62 1.26 -12.90
C GLN A 254 -10.15 1.72 -14.28
N GLY A 255 -8.95 2.32 -14.34
CA GLY A 255 -8.33 2.71 -15.62
C GLY A 255 -9.15 3.73 -16.42
N GLY A 256 -9.84 4.65 -15.76
CA GLY A 256 -10.67 5.67 -16.40
C GLY A 256 -12.03 5.17 -16.91
N GLN A 257 -12.45 3.96 -16.54
CA GLN A 257 -13.72 3.37 -16.97
C GLN A 257 -14.56 2.89 -15.79
N LEU A 258 -15.88 3.07 -15.89
CA LEU A 258 -16.85 2.55 -14.94
C LEU A 258 -17.36 1.18 -15.41
N HIS A 259 -17.15 0.16 -14.58
CA HIS A 259 -17.59 -1.21 -14.80
C HIS A 259 -18.74 -1.55 -13.87
N THR A 260 -19.77 -2.23 -14.39
CA THR A 260 -20.74 -2.95 -13.55
C THR A 260 -20.19 -4.35 -13.31
N VAL A 261 -19.71 -4.59 -12.10
CA VAL A 261 -19.04 -5.85 -11.71
C VAL A 261 -20.05 -6.91 -11.31
N SER A 262 -21.12 -6.51 -10.61
CA SER A 262 -22.25 -7.38 -10.30
C SER A 262 -23.56 -6.61 -10.35
N ASN A 263 -24.60 -7.26 -10.91
CA ASN A 263 -25.96 -6.73 -10.92
C ASN A 263 -26.72 -6.99 -9.61
N LYS A 264 -26.09 -7.65 -8.64
CA LYS A 264 -26.64 -7.94 -7.31
C LYS A 264 -25.71 -7.36 -6.24
N PRO A 265 -26.23 -7.01 -5.06
CA PRO A 265 -25.39 -6.57 -3.96
C PRO A 265 -24.50 -7.76 -3.52
N PRO A 266 -23.19 -7.55 -3.35
CA PRO A 266 -22.31 -8.59 -2.86
C PRO A 266 -22.61 -8.83 -1.37
N THR A 267 -22.35 -10.04 -0.88
CA THR A 267 -22.42 -10.32 0.56
C THR A 267 -21.34 -9.54 1.31
N ASP A 268 -20.15 -9.44 0.72
CA ASP A 268 -19.05 -8.58 1.16
C ASP A 268 -18.13 -8.26 -0.03
N TYR A 269 -17.32 -7.21 0.06
CA TYR A 269 -16.32 -6.86 -0.94
C TYR A 269 -15.12 -6.13 -0.33
N TRP A 270 -13.95 -6.28 -0.93
CA TRP A 270 -12.70 -5.66 -0.51
C TRP A 270 -12.01 -5.04 -1.71
N VAL A 271 -11.37 -3.89 -1.49
CA VAL A 271 -10.45 -3.31 -2.47
C VAL A 271 -9.09 -3.33 -1.81
N GLU A 272 -8.20 -4.17 -2.34
CA GLU A 272 -6.87 -4.42 -1.80
C GLU A 272 -5.87 -4.18 -2.91
N ASP A 273 -4.99 -3.19 -2.71
CA ASP A 273 -4.16 -2.62 -3.77
C ASP A 273 -4.97 -2.37 -5.06
N SER A 274 -4.62 -3.05 -6.15
CA SER A 274 -5.24 -2.86 -7.47
C SER A 274 -6.36 -3.86 -7.80
N LEU A 275 -6.83 -4.64 -6.81
CA LEU A 275 -7.81 -5.71 -7.00
C LEU A 275 -9.10 -5.44 -6.21
N LEU A 276 -10.23 -5.79 -6.83
CA LEU A 276 -11.53 -5.88 -6.17
C LEU A 276 -11.89 -7.34 -5.95
N LEU A 277 -12.01 -7.75 -4.69
CA LEU A 277 -12.51 -9.06 -4.27
C LEU A 277 -13.94 -8.92 -3.79
N TYR A 278 -14.83 -9.84 -4.13
CA TYR A 278 -16.21 -9.77 -3.68
C TYR A 278 -16.86 -11.15 -3.58
N VAL A 279 -17.84 -11.26 -2.70
CA VAL A 279 -18.60 -12.50 -2.48
C VAL A 279 -19.95 -12.39 -3.17
N THR A 280 -20.25 -13.33 -4.06
CA THR A 280 -21.56 -13.46 -4.70
C THR A 280 -21.97 -14.92 -4.74
N GLU A 281 -23.16 -15.21 -4.21
CA GLU A 281 -23.72 -16.59 -4.19
C GLU A 281 -22.78 -17.61 -3.52
N GLY A 282 -21.99 -17.16 -2.53
CA GLY A 282 -21.02 -17.98 -1.80
C GLY A 282 -19.65 -18.11 -2.47
N ASN A 283 -19.51 -17.69 -3.73
CA ASN A 283 -18.23 -17.71 -4.45
C ASN A 283 -17.41 -16.47 -4.09
N LEU A 284 -16.08 -16.66 -3.96
CA LEU A 284 -15.15 -15.55 -3.99
C LEU A 284 -14.81 -15.22 -5.44
N GLU A 285 -15.14 -14.01 -5.85
CA GLU A 285 -14.89 -13.47 -7.17
C GLU A 285 -13.80 -12.38 -7.10
N LEU A 286 -13.08 -12.19 -8.20
CA LEU A 286 -12.06 -11.17 -8.37
C LEU A 286 -12.35 -10.37 -9.62
N PHE A 287 -12.26 -9.04 -9.51
CA PHE A 287 -12.23 -8.12 -10.62
C PHE A 287 -10.89 -7.35 -10.61
N GLY A 288 -10.25 -7.28 -11.77
CA GLY A 288 -9.01 -6.51 -11.96
C GLY A 288 -8.75 -6.19 -13.43
N PRO A 289 -7.52 -5.82 -13.80
CA PRO A 289 -7.19 -5.35 -15.16
C PRO A 289 -7.48 -6.36 -16.28
N HIS A 290 -7.67 -7.63 -15.95
CA HIS A 290 -7.96 -8.72 -16.89
C HIS A 290 -9.42 -9.15 -16.89
N GLY A 291 -10.31 -8.38 -16.25
CA GLY A 291 -11.73 -8.66 -16.11
C GLY A 291 -12.07 -9.44 -14.84
N THR A 292 -13.26 -10.02 -14.84
CA THR A 292 -13.79 -10.82 -13.73
C THR A 292 -13.38 -12.28 -13.83
N MET A 293 -13.07 -12.90 -12.71
CA MET A 293 -12.93 -14.35 -12.59
C MET A 293 -13.35 -14.87 -11.21
N THR A 294 -13.88 -16.10 -11.19
CA THR A 294 -14.09 -16.83 -9.94
C THR A 294 -12.76 -17.32 -9.40
N VAL A 295 -12.46 -16.94 -8.16
CA VAL A 295 -11.27 -17.38 -7.41
C VAL A 295 -11.50 -18.80 -6.90
N GLU A 296 -12.58 -18.97 -6.15
CA GLU A 296 -13.03 -20.23 -5.54
C GLU A 296 -14.55 -20.21 -5.37
N SER A 297 -15.18 -21.39 -5.30
CA SER A 297 -16.61 -21.53 -5.00
C SER A 297 -16.93 -21.41 -3.50
N TYR A 298 -16.03 -20.81 -2.74
CA TYR A 298 -16.09 -20.52 -1.30
C TYR A 298 -15.15 -19.34 -1.02
N VAL A 299 -15.24 -18.76 0.18
CA VAL A 299 -14.27 -17.75 0.64
C VAL A 299 -13.13 -18.47 1.37
N PRO A 300 -11.89 -18.44 0.86
CA PRO A 300 -10.73 -19.01 1.54
C PRO A 300 -10.53 -18.45 2.95
N GLU A 301 -10.08 -19.31 3.89
CA GLU A 301 -9.79 -18.90 5.28
C GLU A 301 -8.68 -17.83 5.36
N ARG A 302 -7.77 -17.85 4.38
CA ARG A 302 -6.58 -17.01 4.35
C ARG A 302 -6.24 -16.62 2.93
N TRP A 303 -6.19 -15.31 2.71
CA TRP A 303 -5.72 -14.72 1.47
C TRP A 303 -4.98 -13.41 1.76
N LEU A 304 -4.08 -13.03 0.86
CA LEU A 304 -3.34 -11.77 0.87
C LEU A 304 -3.25 -11.22 -0.54
N VAL A 305 -3.27 -9.90 -0.66
CA VAL A 305 -3.00 -9.19 -1.90
C VAL A 305 -1.75 -8.35 -1.74
N ASN A 306 -0.93 -8.30 -2.79
CA ASN A 306 0.13 -7.32 -2.94
C ASN A 306 0.20 -6.86 -4.41
N GLY A 307 -0.10 -5.60 -4.66
CA GLY A 307 -0.24 -5.02 -5.99
C GLY A 307 -1.38 -5.67 -6.79
N GLY A 308 -1.00 -6.51 -7.76
CA GLY A 308 -1.93 -7.27 -8.60
C GLY A 308 -1.86 -8.79 -8.39
N LEU A 309 -1.19 -9.23 -7.33
CA LEU A 309 -1.02 -10.64 -6.97
C LEU A 309 -1.93 -10.98 -5.79
N LEU A 310 -2.87 -11.89 -6.01
CA LEU A 310 -3.63 -12.54 -4.95
C LEU A 310 -2.96 -13.88 -4.62
N VAL A 311 -2.72 -14.16 -3.35
CA VAL A 311 -2.27 -15.46 -2.84
C VAL A 311 -3.24 -15.94 -1.79
N TYR A 312 -3.57 -17.23 -1.78
CA TYR A 312 -4.51 -17.80 -0.81
C TYR A 312 -4.27 -19.30 -0.58
N LEU A 313 -4.87 -19.82 0.49
CA LEU A 313 -4.92 -21.25 0.80
C LEU A 313 -6.27 -21.85 0.35
N ASN A 314 -6.24 -22.95 -0.39
CA ASN A 314 -7.46 -23.69 -0.71
C ASN A 314 -7.96 -24.54 0.50
N LEU A 315 -9.03 -25.32 0.33
CA LEU A 315 -9.56 -26.21 1.39
C LEU A 315 -8.56 -27.26 1.89
N ASP A 316 -7.69 -27.75 1.01
CA ASP A 316 -6.60 -28.68 1.36
C ASP A 316 -5.36 -27.96 1.92
N ARG A 317 -5.48 -26.64 2.11
CA ARG A 317 -4.40 -25.72 2.52
C ARG A 317 -3.17 -25.83 1.63
N GLU A 318 -3.41 -26.01 0.34
CA GLU A 318 -2.44 -25.83 -0.73
C GLU A 318 -2.43 -24.36 -1.15
N LEU A 319 -1.25 -23.86 -1.50
CA LEU A 319 -1.08 -22.45 -1.84
C LEU A 319 -1.38 -22.21 -3.32
N TYR A 320 -2.24 -21.24 -3.60
CA TYR A 320 -2.59 -20.79 -4.94
C TYR A 320 -2.32 -19.30 -5.09
N ALA A 321 -2.03 -18.89 -6.33
CA ALA A 321 -1.91 -17.49 -6.69
C ALA A 321 -2.70 -17.16 -7.95
N ILE A 322 -3.26 -15.95 -7.98
CA ILE A 322 -3.81 -15.33 -9.18
C ILE A 322 -2.94 -14.13 -9.52
N GLU A 323 -2.38 -14.16 -10.73
CA GLU A 323 -1.54 -13.10 -11.28
C GLU A 323 -1.88 -12.97 -12.76
N LEU A 324 -2.10 -11.73 -13.23
CA LEU A 324 -2.47 -11.45 -14.62
C LEU A 324 -3.71 -12.25 -15.11
N GLY A 325 -4.71 -12.41 -14.25
CA GLY A 325 -5.95 -13.14 -14.55
C GLY A 325 -5.80 -14.67 -14.66
N LYS A 326 -4.66 -15.22 -14.21
CA LYS A 326 -4.40 -16.67 -14.27
C LYS A 326 -4.19 -17.24 -12.87
N ARG A 327 -5.00 -18.24 -12.53
CA ARG A 327 -4.84 -19.05 -11.32
C ARG A 327 -3.76 -20.12 -11.55
N LYS A 328 -2.82 -20.22 -10.62
CA LYS A 328 -1.76 -21.23 -10.59
C LYS A 328 -1.56 -21.76 -9.17
N ARG A 329 -1.27 -23.05 -9.05
CA ARG A 329 -0.76 -23.62 -7.80
C ARG A 329 0.67 -23.11 -7.57
N VAL A 330 0.99 -22.77 -6.33
CA VAL A 330 2.29 -22.24 -5.91
C VAL A 330 2.91 -23.24 -4.93
N GLY A 331 3.97 -23.91 -5.35
CA GLY A 331 4.55 -25.01 -4.56
C GLY A 331 3.77 -26.33 -4.68
N ASN A 332 4.31 -27.38 -4.10
CA ASN A 332 3.81 -28.76 -4.25
C ASN A 332 3.36 -29.37 -2.93
N GLU A 333 3.11 -28.54 -1.93
CA GLU A 333 2.75 -28.95 -0.57
C GLU A 333 1.27 -28.61 -0.30
N GLY A 334 0.66 -29.34 0.63
CA GLY A 334 -0.66 -29.06 1.21
C GLY A 334 -0.56 -29.01 2.73
N ALA A 335 -1.67 -28.80 3.43
CA ALA A 335 -1.67 -28.62 4.89
C ALA A 335 -0.80 -27.44 5.40
N ILE A 336 -0.56 -26.42 4.57
CA ILE A 336 0.21 -25.24 4.96
C ILE A 336 -0.56 -24.46 6.03
N PRO A 337 0.04 -24.19 7.21
CA PRO A 337 -0.71 -23.60 8.33
C PRO A 337 -1.07 -22.14 8.12
N THR A 338 -0.17 -21.36 7.53
CA THR A 338 -0.32 -19.94 7.19
C THR A 338 0.80 -19.53 6.24
N PHE A 339 0.69 -18.34 5.66
CA PHE A 339 1.73 -17.73 4.85
C PHE A 339 1.73 -16.21 4.99
N ASP A 340 2.88 -15.62 4.64
CA ASP A 340 3.09 -14.18 4.51
C ASP A 340 3.47 -13.81 3.07
N LEU A 341 3.11 -12.61 2.64
CA LEU A 341 3.35 -12.10 1.30
C LEU A 341 4.21 -10.84 1.37
N PHE A 342 5.37 -10.88 0.70
CA PHE A 342 6.33 -9.80 0.63
C PHE A 342 6.60 -9.44 -0.83
N GLY A 343 5.90 -8.42 -1.34
CA GLY A 343 5.88 -8.13 -2.78
C GLY A 343 5.36 -9.33 -3.55
N ASN A 344 6.23 -9.96 -4.34
CA ASN A 344 5.91 -11.18 -5.11
C ASN A 344 6.50 -12.47 -4.53
N ALA A 345 6.94 -12.46 -3.27
CA ALA A 345 7.45 -13.64 -2.58
C ALA A 345 6.51 -14.09 -1.49
N VAL A 346 6.24 -15.39 -1.46
CA VAL A 346 5.47 -16.03 -0.41
C VAL A 346 6.42 -16.71 0.54
N LEU A 347 6.27 -16.45 1.84
CA LEU A 347 6.96 -17.13 2.93
C LEU A 347 5.96 -18.02 3.66
N TYR A 348 6.33 -19.27 3.93
CA TYR A 348 5.57 -20.12 4.84
C TYR A 348 6.49 -21.15 5.51
N ARG A 349 6.00 -21.70 6.63
CA ARG A 349 6.61 -22.86 7.27
C ARG A 349 6.08 -24.13 6.60
N SER A 350 6.95 -24.89 5.93
CA SER A 350 6.53 -26.14 5.30
C SER A 350 6.08 -27.15 6.37
N PRO A 351 5.02 -27.93 6.10
CA PRO A 351 4.64 -29.05 6.96
C PRO A 351 5.75 -30.09 7.14
N SER A 352 6.71 -30.16 6.20
CA SER A 352 7.88 -31.03 6.29
C SER A 352 9.00 -30.47 7.17
N GLY A 353 8.85 -29.24 7.68
CA GLY A 353 9.77 -28.62 8.62
C GLY A 353 10.92 -27.75 8.06
N PRO A 354 11.03 -27.35 6.78
CA PRO A 354 11.85 -26.21 6.38
C PRO A 354 11.05 -24.91 6.27
N TRP A 355 11.72 -23.76 6.35
CA TRP A 355 11.11 -22.50 5.93
C TRP A 355 11.19 -22.40 4.41
N THR A 356 10.05 -22.18 3.75
CA THR A 356 9.97 -22.15 2.30
C THR A 356 9.63 -20.75 1.82
N ILE A 357 10.45 -20.25 0.88
CA ILE A 357 10.21 -19.00 0.18
C ILE A 357 9.98 -19.30 -1.28
N ILE A 358 8.82 -18.92 -1.82
CA ILE A 358 8.52 -19.06 -3.24
C ILE A 358 8.48 -17.69 -3.89
N ARG A 359 9.31 -17.48 -4.92
CA ARG A 359 9.33 -16.26 -5.73
C ARG A 359 9.39 -16.61 -7.20
N LYS A 360 8.45 -16.08 -7.99
CA LYS A 360 8.37 -16.32 -9.45
C LYS A 360 8.49 -17.82 -9.82
N GLY A 361 7.87 -18.69 -9.02
CA GLY A 361 7.87 -20.14 -9.21
C GLY A 361 9.14 -20.88 -8.79
N ARG A 362 10.15 -20.18 -8.26
CA ARG A 362 11.35 -20.79 -7.68
C ARG A 362 11.21 -20.88 -6.16
N SER A 363 11.52 -22.03 -5.59
CA SER A 363 11.58 -22.23 -4.14
C SER A 363 13.01 -22.09 -3.61
N ALA A 364 13.14 -21.46 -2.44
CA ALA A 364 14.32 -21.49 -1.60
C ALA A 364 13.90 -22.09 -0.25
N LEU A 365 14.70 -23.03 0.25
CA LEU A 365 14.47 -23.71 1.52
C LEU A 365 15.55 -23.29 2.51
N TYR A 366 15.13 -23.01 3.75
CA TYR A 366 16.02 -22.78 4.88
C TYR A 366 15.83 -23.86 5.93
#